data_AF-A0A2A2EUR2-F1
#
_entry.id   AF-A0A2A2EUR2-F1
#
_cell.length_a   1.000
_cell.length_b   1.000
_cell.length_c   1.000
_cell.angle_alpha   90.00
_cell.angle_beta   90.00
_cell.angle_gamma   90.00
#
_symmetry.space_group_name_H-M   'P 1'
#
loop_
_entity.id
_entity.type
_entity.pdbx_description
1 polymer ?
#
loop_
_entity_poly.entity_id
_entity_poly.type
_entity_poly.pdbx_seq_one_letter_code
_entity_poly.pdbx_strand_id
1 'polypeptide(L)'
;MYILDIEASGLGPDSYPIEIAWCSLDGEQAWSTLINPDSAGDWEDWDDYAEEAIHGIARDQLLSEGQDVVKVARELEQRLGGEDVFSDAVLFDGFWLRRLFGAVGRQNPVRLQPLETIFCSRYAVELDSAIAAFEPPHRALADCRGLAEVVRSVVGQQ
;
A
#
# COMPACT_ATOMS: atom_id res chain seq x y z
N MET A 1 6.77 -11.65 -7.30
CA MET A 1 5.56 -11.44 -6.47
C MET A 1 5.85 -10.27 -5.57
N TYR A 2 4.96 -9.29 -5.60
CA TYR A 2 5.10 -8.03 -4.88
C TYR A 2 3.97 -7.88 -3.89
N ILE A 3 4.28 -7.39 -2.71
CA ILE A 3 3.30 -6.98 -1.71
C ILE A 3 3.27 -5.46 -1.70
N LEU A 4 2.07 -4.88 -1.67
CA LEU A 4 1.83 -3.45 -1.64
C LEU A 4 0.94 -3.11 -0.47
N ASP A 5 1.21 -1.95 0.13
CA ASP A 5 0.41 -1.38 1.21
C ASP A 5 0.37 0.16 1.05
N ILE A 6 -0.72 0.76 1.54
CA ILE A 6 -1.00 2.19 1.45
C ILE A 6 -1.52 2.71 2.79
N GLU A 7 -0.84 3.73 3.31
CA GLU A 7 -1.40 4.59 4.35
C GLU A 7 -2.23 5.70 3.70
N ALA A 8 -3.34 6.07 4.33
CA ALA A 8 -4.25 7.07 3.81
C ALA A 8 -4.50 8.21 4.81
N SER A 9 -4.93 9.36 4.29
CA SER A 9 -5.28 10.54 5.08
C SER A 9 -6.46 10.34 6.04
N GLY A 10 -7.14 9.19 5.95
CA GLY A 10 -8.32 8.84 6.73
C GLY A 10 -8.99 7.56 6.21
N LEU A 11 -10.05 7.13 6.90
CA LEU A 11 -10.82 5.93 6.55
C LEU A 11 -12.11 6.24 5.76
N GLY A 12 -12.36 7.52 5.49
CA GLY A 12 -13.56 8.01 4.81
C GLY A 12 -13.54 7.85 3.29
N PRO A 13 -14.70 8.03 2.62
CA PRO A 13 -14.79 7.95 1.17
C PRO A 13 -14.03 9.06 0.43
N ASP A 14 -13.64 10.15 1.11
CA ASP A 14 -12.91 11.28 0.53
C ASP A 14 -11.39 11.20 0.78
N SER A 15 -10.92 10.22 1.57
CA SER A 15 -9.51 10.10 1.95
C SER A 15 -8.59 9.73 0.81
N TYR A 16 -7.31 10.05 0.88
CA TYR A 16 -6.35 9.82 -0.22
C TYR A 16 -5.07 9.15 0.27
N PRO A 17 -4.32 8.48 -0.63
CA PRO A 17 -3.06 7.85 -0.25
C PRO A 17 -2.01 8.90 0.15
N ILE A 18 -1.35 8.69 1.28
CA ILE A 18 -0.33 9.59 1.84
C ILE A 18 1.04 8.94 1.92
N GLU A 19 1.11 7.63 2.05
CA GLU A 19 2.31 6.82 1.91
C GLU A 19 1.94 5.60 1.07
N ILE A 20 2.84 5.20 0.17
CA ILE A 20 2.68 3.97 -0.60
C ILE A 20 4.00 3.23 -0.65
N ALA A 21 3.95 1.93 -0.45
CA ALA A 21 5.11 1.07 -0.53
C ALA A 21 4.82 -0.22 -1.28
N TRP A 22 5.90 -0.85 -1.74
CA TRP A 22 5.87 -2.25 -2.11
C TRP A 22 7.20 -2.91 -1.76
N CYS A 23 7.18 -4.23 -1.58
CA CYS A 23 8.39 -5.05 -1.55
C CYS A 23 8.21 -6.36 -2.33
N SER A 24 9.31 -6.92 -2.80
CA SER A 24 9.31 -8.29 -3.31
C SER A 24 9.14 -9.28 -2.16
N LEU A 25 8.54 -10.44 -2.44
CA LEU A 25 8.28 -11.46 -1.43
C LEU A 25 9.57 -12.00 -0.77
N ASP A 26 10.70 -11.98 -1.47
CA ASP A 26 12.02 -12.32 -0.92
C ASP A 26 12.64 -11.20 -0.04
N GLY A 27 12.06 -10.00 -0.07
CA GLY A 27 12.54 -8.82 0.66
C GLY A 27 13.74 -8.11 0.03
N GLU A 28 14.27 -8.59 -1.10
CA GLU A 28 15.47 -8.02 -1.73
C GLU A 28 15.21 -6.66 -2.39
N GLN A 29 13.99 -6.45 -2.91
CA GLN A 29 13.57 -5.22 -3.56
C GLN A 29 12.46 -4.57 -2.75
N ALA A 30 12.55 -3.26 -2.61
CA ALA A 30 11.54 -2.46 -1.96
C ALA A 30 11.58 -1.02 -2.45
N TRP A 31 10.45 -0.36 -2.32
CA TRP A 31 10.33 1.07 -2.54
C TRP A 31 9.19 1.60 -1.67
N SER A 32 9.36 2.83 -1.17
CA SER A 32 8.32 3.56 -0.45
C SER A 32 8.49 5.04 -0.69
N THR A 33 7.38 5.76 -0.64
CA THR A 33 7.39 7.21 -0.70
C THR A 33 6.17 7.81 -0.01
N LEU A 34 6.37 8.97 0.62
CA LEU A 34 5.30 9.86 1.01
C LEU A 34 4.78 10.60 -0.23
N ILE A 35 3.49 10.93 -0.24
CA ILE A 35 2.83 11.61 -1.35
C ILE A 35 2.42 13.01 -0.88
N ASN A 36 2.83 14.03 -1.63
CA ASN A 36 2.45 15.40 -1.32
C ASN A 36 1.01 15.67 -1.83
N PRO A 37 0.03 15.93 -0.95
CA PRO A 37 -1.36 16.14 -1.35
C PRO A 37 -1.57 17.39 -2.23
N ASP A 38 -0.76 18.43 -2.07
CA ASP A 38 -0.88 19.67 -2.86
C ASP A 38 -0.57 19.43 -4.35
N SER A 39 0.07 18.31 -4.70
CA SER A 39 0.35 17.94 -6.10
C SER A 39 -0.82 17.31 -6.84
N ALA A 40 -1.88 16.88 -6.13
CA ALA A 40 -3.04 16.21 -6.72
C ALA A 40 -4.19 17.16 -7.08
N GLY A 41 -4.21 18.37 -6.50
CA GLY A 41 -5.16 19.44 -6.83
C GLY A 41 -6.48 19.44 -6.05
N ASP A 42 -6.99 18.29 -5.62
CA ASP A 42 -8.28 18.15 -4.90
C ASP A 42 -8.21 17.31 -3.62
N TRP A 43 -7.00 17.04 -3.11
CA TRP A 43 -6.79 16.23 -1.90
C TRP A 43 -6.82 17.11 -0.63
N GLU A 44 -8.03 17.32 -0.10
CA GLU A 44 -8.28 18.18 1.06
C GLU A 44 -8.67 17.44 2.34
N ASP A 45 -9.26 16.25 2.23
CA ASP A 45 -9.69 15.43 3.38
C ASP A 45 -8.52 15.07 4.31
N TRP A 46 -8.71 15.23 5.61
CA TRP A 46 -7.71 14.88 6.62
C TRP A 46 -8.40 14.43 7.91
N ASP A 47 -8.01 13.26 8.39
CA ASP A 47 -8.51 12.67 9.62
C ASP A 47 -7.43 12.71 10.70
N ASP A 48 -7.58 13.61 11.68
CA ASP A 48 -6.65 13.74 12.80
C ASP A 48 -6.54 12.43 13.60
N TYR A 49 -7.56 11.57 13.61
CA TYR A 49 -7.47 10.26 14.25
C TYR A 49 -6.54 9.31 13.51
N ALA A 50 -6.57 9.32 12.17
CA ALA A 50 -5.63 8.52 11.37
C ALA A 50 -4.19 8.98 11.63
N GLU A 51 -3.95 10.30 11.65
CA GLU A 51 -2.65 10.87 11.98
C GLU A 51 -2.18 10.47 13.38
N GLU A 52 -2.96 10.76 14.43
CA GLU A 52 -2.49 10.64 15.81
C GLU A 52 -2.50 9.22 16.35
N ALA A 53 -3.46 8.38 15.92
CA ALA A 53 -3.72 7.08 16.52
C ALA A 53 -3.37 5.87 15.63
N ILE A 54 -3.17 6.07 14.33
CA ILE A 54 -2.89 4.98 13.38
C ILE A 54 -1.46 5.07 12.86
N HIS A 55 -1.17 6.00 11.93
CA HIS A 55 0.09 5.97 11.16
C HIS A 55 1.14 6.98 11.64
N GLY A 56 0.77 8.02 12.40
CA GLY A 56 1.73 8.98 12.96
C GLY A 56 2.39 9.90 11.92
N ILE A 57 1.81 10.04 10.73
CA ILE A 57 2.37 10.83 9.62
C ILE A 57 1.66 12.17 9.56
N ALA A 58 2.38 13.22 9.95
CA ALA A 58 1.82 14.57 9.96
C ALA A 58 1.61 15.12 8.54
N ARG A 59 0.52 15.86 8.33
CA ARG A 59 0.25 16.50 7.03
C ARG A 59 1.39 17.41 6.58
N ASP A 60 1.98 18.16 7.50
CA ASP A 60 3.13 19.04 7.21
C ASP A 60 4.38 18.26 6.74
N GLN A 61 4.53 17.01 7.17
CA GLN A 61 5.59 16.14 6.67
C GLN A 61 5.33 15.78 5.20
N LEU A 62 4.09 15.46 4.84
CA LEU A 62 3.72 15.19 3.44
C LEU A 62 3.97 16.40 2.53
N LEU A 63 3.66 17.60 3.01
CA LEU A 63 3.88 18.84 2.25
C LEU A 63 5.37 19.14 2.02
N SER A 64 6.23 18.79 2.97
CA SER A 64 7.67 19.08 2.91
C SER A 64 8.52 17.97 2.26
N GLU A 65 8.17 16.71 2.51
CA GLU A 65 8.97 15.54 2.10
C GLU A 65 8.30 14.69 1.02
N GLY A 66 6.98 14.85 0.86
CA GLY A 66 6.18 14.07 -0.09
C GLY A 66 6.58 14.31 -1.54
N GLN A 67 6.48 13.25 -2.33
CA GLN A 67 6.69 13.32 -3.77
C GLN A 67 5.42 13.77 -4.50
N ASP A 68 5.65 14.38 -5.65
CA ASP A 68 4.61 14.74 -6.61
C ASP A 68 3.87 13.49 -7.10
N VAL A 69 2.54 13.49 -7.03
CA VAL A 69 1.67 12.37 -7.40
C VAL A 69 1.92 11.85 -8.82
N VAL A 70 2.33 12.72 -9.76
CA VAL A 70 2.70 12.34 -11.13
C VAL A 70 3.96 11.47 -11.13
N LYS A 71 4.95 11.78 -10.28
CA LYS A 71 6.16 10.97 -10.15
C LYS A 71 5.84 9.63 -9.50
N VAL A 72 5.04 9.63 -8.44
CA VAL A 72 4.60 8.42 -7.73
C VAL A 72 3.86 7.48 -8.67
N ALA A 73 2.89 7.98 -9.43
CA ALA A 73 2.14 7.19 -10.41
C ALA A 73 3.02 6.61 -11.52
N ARG A 74 4.02 7.37 -11.99
CA ARG A 74 4.98 6.88 -13.00
C ARG A 74 5.89 5.79 -12.46
N GLU A 75 6.41 5.95 -11.24
CA GLU A 75 7.25 4.92 -10.60
C GLU A 75 6.46 3.62 -10.39
N LEU A 76 5.22 3.71 -9.89
CA LEU A 76 4.36 2.54 -9.71
C LEU A 76 4.07 1.83 -11.02
N GLU A 77 3.69 2.57 -12.07
CA GLU A 77 3.45 1.97 -13.38
C GLU A 77 4.71 1.31 -13.95
N GLN A 78 5.86 1.96 -13.86
CA GLN A 78 7.11 1.43 -14.40
C GLN A 78 7.51 0.12 -13.72
N ARG A 79 7.25 -0.01 -12.41
CA ARG A 79 7.73 -1.14 -11.61
C ARG A 79 6.71 -2.27 -11.45
N LEU A 80 5.43 -1.93 -11.36
CA LEU A 80 4.34 -2.86 -11.05
C LEU A 80 3.30 -2.95 -12.17
N GLY A 81 3.43 -2.18 -13.24
CA GLY A 81 2.49 -2.19 -14.35
C GLY A 81 2.42 -3.55 -15.02
N GLY A 82 1.25 -4.19 -14.92
CA GLY A 82 1.00 -5.51 -15.51
C GLY A 82 1.45 -6.70 -14.65
N GLU A 83 2.15 -6.47 -13.54
CA GLU A 83 2.52 -7.49 -12.56
C GLU A 83 1.32 -7.85 -11.67
N ASP A 84 1.34 -9.08 -11.14
CA ASP A 84 0.45 -9.46 -10.03
C ASP A 84 1.04 -8.94 -8.71
N VAL A 85 0.26 -8.08 -8.05
CA VAL A 85 0.61 -7.43 -6.78
C VAL A 85 -0.40 -7.85 -5.73
N PHE A 86 0.07 -8.09 -4.52
CA PHE A 86 -0.72 -8.67 -3.44
C PHE A 86 -0.89 -7.67 -2.30
N SER A 87 -2.06 -7.70 -1.68
CA SER A 87 -2.42 -6.85 -0.53
C SER A 87 -3.36 -7.65 0.37
N ASP A 88 -3.26 -7.46 1.67
CA ASP A 88 -4.20 -7.99 2.67
C ASP A 88 -5.49 -7.16 2.75
N ALA A 89 -5.50 -5.95 2.17
CA ALA A 89 -6.61 -5.00 2.19
C ALA A 89 -7.06 -4.56 0.77
N VAL A 90 -7.19 -5.50 -0.17
CA VAL A 90 -7.43 -5.24 -1.62
C VAL A 90 -8.50 -4.19 -1.94
N LEU A 91 -9.60 -4.16 -1.17
CA LEU A 91 -10.68 -3.20 -1.40
C LEU A 91 -10.24 -1.75 -1.13
N PHE A 92 -9.47 -1.54 -0.07
CA PHE A 92 -8.97 -0.24 0.37
C PHE A 92 -7.79 0.21 -0.48
N ASP A 93 -6.76 -0.62 -0.63
CA ASP A 93 -5.61 -0.31 -1.48
C ASP A 93 -6.01 -0.09 -2.94
N GLY A 94 -6.92 -0.92 -3.44
CA GLY A 94 -7.47 -0.76 -4.78
C GLY A 94 -8.22 0.56 -4.95
N PHE A 95 -8.90 1.05 -3.90
CA PHE A 95 -9.56 2.35 -3.89
C PHE A 95 -8.55 3.50 -3.93
N TRP A 96 -7.53 3.48 -3.09
CA TRP A 96 -6.52 4.53 -3.09
C TRP A 96 -5.61 4.52 -4.31
N LEU A 97 -5.29 3.36 -4.89
CA LEU A 97 -4.64 3.28 -6.20
C LEU A 97 -5.47 3.94 -7.30
N ARG A 98 -6.80 3.70 -7.33
CA ARG A 98 -7.67 4.38 -8.29
C ARG A 98 -7.69 5.89 -8.08
N ARG A 99 -7.67 6.38 -6.84
CA ARG A 99 -7.59 7.82 -6.56
C ARG A 99 -6.25 8.41 -7.00
N LEU A 100 -5.13 7.75 -6.70
CA LEU A 100 -3.78 8.15 -7.12
C LEU A 100 -3.66 8.28 -8.64
N PHE A 101 -4.10 7.25 -9.38
CA PHE A 101 -4.06 7.30 -10.84
C PHE A 101 -5.11 8.26 -11.42
N GLY A 102 -6.26 8.42 -10.75
CA GLY A 102 -7.28 9.40 -11.08
C GLY A 102 -6.77 10.84 -11.03
N ALA A 103 -5.98 11.20 -9.99
CA ALA A 103 -5.37 12.52 -9.83
C ALA A 103 -4.45 12.91 -11.01
N VAL A 104 -3.91 11.92 -11.72
CA VAL A 104 -3.05 12.14 -12.89
C VAL A 104 -3.76 11.84 -14.22
N GLY A 105 -5.07 11.63 -14.19
CA GLY A 105 -5.90 11.39 -15.37
C GLY A 105 -5.66 10.03 -16.05
N ARG A 106 -5.25 9.00 -15.29
CA ARG A 106 -4.89 7.67 -15.81
C ARG A 106 -5.69 6.57 -15.13
N GLN A 107 -5.74 5.41 -15.78
CA GLN A 107 -6.27 4.19 -15.17
C GLN A 107 -5.18 3.49 -14.37
N ASN A 108 -5.56 2.86 -13.26
CA ASN A 108 -4.65 2.03 -12.46
C ASN A 108 -4.15 0.82 -13.28
N PRO A 109 -2.83 0.67 -13.52
CA PRO A 109 -2.27 -0.46 -14.24
C PRO A 109 -1.93 -1.67 -13.34
N VAL A 110 -2.01 -1.52 -12.02
CA VAL A 110 -1.64 -2.55 -11.04
C VAL A 110 -2.74 -3.59 -10.91
N ARG A 111 -2.39 -4.88 -11.03
CA ARG A 111 -3.31 -6.00 -10.81
C ARG A 111 -3.23 -6.45 -9.36
N LEU A 112 -4.07 -5.84 -8.53
CA LEU A 112 -4.10 -6.15 -7.10
C LEU A 112 -4.90 -7.44 -6.83
N GLN A 113 -4.35 -8.33 -6.03
CA GLN A 113 -4.93 -9.61 -5.63
C GLN A 113 -4.86 -9.80 -4.11
N PRO A 114 -5.77 -10.61 -3.51
CA PRO A 114 -5.71 -10.90 -2.07
C PRO A 114 -4.44 -11.68 -1.72
N LEU A 115 -3.76 -11.28 -0.65
CA LEU A 115 -2.46 -11.84 -0.26
C LEU A 115 -2.51 -13.35 -0.01
N GLU A 116 -3.61 -13.86 0.54
CA GLU A 116 -3.82 -15.29 0.77
C GLU A 116 -3.83 -16.13 -0.54
N THR A 117 -3.87 -15.48 -1.70
CA THR A 117 -3.82 -16.13 -3.03
C THR A 117 -2.42 -16.22 -3.64
N ILE A 118 -1.37 -15.65 -3.01
CA ILE A 118 0.00 -15.47 -3.54
C ILE A 118 0.73 -16.74 -4.00
N PHE A 119 0.20 -17.93 -3.70
CA PHE A 119 0.65 -19.22 -4.23
C PHE A 119 -0.51 -20.06 -4.81
N CYS A 120 -1.35 -19.44 -5.64
CA CYS A 120 -2.56 -20.06 -6.18
C CYS A 120 -3.44 -20.66 -5.06
N SER A 121 -3.56 -19.93 -3.96
CA SER A 121 -4.32 -20.32 -2.76
C SER A 121 -3.88 -21.61 -2.08
N ARG A 122 -2.68 -22.14 -2.37
CA ARG A 122 -2.16 -23.36 -1.75
C ARG A 122 -2.13 -23.29 -0.21
N TYR A 123 -1.89 -22.10 0.33
CA TYR A 123 -1.77 -21.84 1.77
C TYR A 123 -2.85 -20.86 2.25
N ALA A 124 -3.97 -20.75 1.54
CA ALA A 124 -4.92 -19.66 1.78
C ALA A 124 -5.47 -19.64 3.21
N VAL A 125 -5.74 -20.80 3.82
CA VAL A 125 -6.30 -20.88 5.18
C VAL A 125 -5.26 -20.47 6.23
N GLU A 126 -4.03 -20.95 6.07
CA GLU A 126 -2.92 -20.62 6.97
C GLU A 126 -2.52 -19.15 6.84
N LEU A 127 -2.50 -18.63 5.62
CA LEU A 127 -2.23 -17.21 5.35
C LEU A 127 -3.33 -16.31 5.89
N ASP A 128 -4.61 -16.63 5.67
CA ASP A 128 -5.74 -15.86 6.22
C ASP A 128 -5.64 -15.77 7.75
N SER A 129 -5.36 -16.89 8.41
CA SER A 129 -5.18 -16.93 9.86
C SER A 129 -3.96 -16.13 10.33
N ALA A 130 -2.83 -16.22 9.60
CA ALA A 130 -1.59 -15.55 10.00
C ALA A 130 -1.62 -14.04 9.71
N ILE A 131 -2.25 -13.62 8.61
CA ILE A 131 -2.51 -12.22 8.27
C ILE A 131 -3.44 -11.59 9.31
N ALA A 132 -4.53 -12.28 9.70
CA ALA A 132 -5.44 -11.78 10.73
C ALA A 132 -4.78 -11.63 12.12
N ALA A 133 -3.68 -12.33 12.37
CA ALA A 133 -2.90 -12.22 13.60
C ALA A 133 -1.72 -11.23 13.50
N PHE A 134 -1.46 -10.66 12.32
CA PHE A 134 -0.42 -9.67 12.11
C PHE A 134 -0.86 -8.33 12.70
N GLU A 135 0.01 -7.74 13.52
CA GLU A 135 -0.18 -6.39 14.07
C GLU A 135 0.69 -5.40 13.28
N PRO A 136 0.11 -4.66 12.31
CA PRO A 136 0.87 -3.71 11.51
C PRO A 136 1.36 -2.53 12.34
N PRO A 137 2.58 -2.04 12.10
CA PRO A 137 3.05 -0.77 12.65
C PRO A 137 2.44 0.46 11.95
N HIS A 138 1.60 0.28 10.92
CA HIS A 138 0.95 1.33 10.15
C HIS A 138 1.96 2.29 9.50
N ARG A 139 2.94 1.67 8.84
CA ARG A 139 3.90 2.33 7.97
C ARG A 139 4.10 1.46 6.75
N ALA A 140 3.69 1.95 5.57
CA ALA A 140 3.49 1.10 4.40
C ALA A 140 4.62 0.11 4.08
N LEU A 141 5.89 0.53 4.16
CA LEU A 141 7.00 -0.38 3.89
C LEU A 141 7.25 -1.40 4.99
N ALA A 142 7.06 -1.02 6.24
CA ALA A 142 7.19 -1.93 7.37
C ALA A 142 6.09 -2.99 7.30
N ASP A 143 4.87 -2.59 6.92
CA ASP A 143 3.71 -3.46 6.75
C ASP A 143 3.94 -4.45 5.60
N CYS A 144 4.36 -3.97 4.43
CA CYS A 144 4.78 -4.82 3.30
C CYS A 144 5.80 -5.89 3.72
N ARG A 145 6.84 -5.49 4.48
CA ARG A 145 7.91 -6.40 4.92
C ARG A 145 7.42 -7.40 5.95
N GLY A 146 6.58 -6.97 6.89
CA GLY A 146 5.94 -7.83 7.89
C GLY A 146 5.07 -8.88 7.22
N LEU A 147 4.22 -8.48 6.28
CA LEU A 147 3.40 -9.39 5.47
C LEU A 147 4.27 -10.36 4.64
N ALA A 148 5.37 -9.89 4.05
CA ALA A 148 6.30 -10.77 3.34
C ALA A 148 6.92 -11.83 4.28
N GLU A 149 7.25 -11.45 5.52
CA GLU A 149 7.72 -12.38 6.54
C GLU A 149 6.65 -13.37 6.98
N VAL A 150 5.41 -12.92 7.19
CA VAL A 150 4.25 -13.77 7.47
C VAL A 150 4.12 -14.85 6.40
N VAL A 151 4.11 -14.46 5.12
CA VAL A 151 4.01 -15.41 4.00
C VAL A 151 5.19 -16.39 4.00
N ARG A 152 6.44 -15.91 4.13
CA ARG A 152 7.62 -16.79 4.17
C ARG A 152 7.59 -17.76 5.35
N SER A 153 7.07 -17.34 6.50
CA SER A 153 6.95 -18.18 7.69
C SER A 153 5.97 -19.33 7.47
N VAL A 154 4.81 -19.06 6.86
CA VAL A 154 3.80 -20.08 6.55
C VAL A 154 4.32 -21.06 5.51
N VAL A 155 4.95 -20.56 4.44
CA VAL A 155 5.47 -21.40 3.36
C VAL A 155 6.67 -22.23 3.80
N GLY A 156 7.56 -21.67 4.64
CA GLY A 156 8.78 -22.34 5.09
C GLY A 156 8.58 -23.37 6.21
N GLN A 157 7.38 -23.45 6.80
CA GLN A 157 7.03 -24.43 7.83
C GLN A 157 6.58 -25.80 7.27
N GLN A 158 6.49 -25.96 5.95
CA GLN A 158 6.06 -27.20 5.27
C GLN A 158 7.10 -27.73 4.30
#